data_AF-A0AAV0Y5S1-F1
#
_entry.id   AF-A0AAV0Y5S1-F1
#
_cell.length_a   1.000
_cell.length_b   1.000
_cell.length_c   1.000
_cell.angle_alpha   90.00
_cell.angle_beta   90.00
_cell.angle_gamma   90.00
#
_symmetry.space_group_name_H-M   'P 1'
#
loop_
_entity.id
_entity.type
_entity.pdbx_description
1 polymer ?
#
loop_
_entity_poly.entity_id
_entity_poly.type
_entity_poly.pdbx_seq_one_letter_code
_entity_poly.pdbx_strand_id
1 'polypeptide(L)'
;MSIRLPIDNNFFKEFQFLDPKICLDPTKRSMVTDLPLTRAKFQNFIDKNKAVEEWCEILYFYSNEQVLKLKNLDIPGFWQEINKAKDFSSDILKLSNICTLAKLVLSLPHINASAERIFSVLNDVKTKKRNRLGDNTVNAVTMIRSSFQDKPNKCKLQSN
;
A
#
# COMPACT_ATOMS: atom_id res chain seq x y z
N MET A 1 -16.54 -10.40 15.55
CA MET A 1 -16.90 -9.74 14.28
C MET A 1 -15.84 -8.66 14.06
N SER A 2 -14.74 -8.99 13.38
CA SER A 2 -13.63 -8.04 13.22
C SER A 2 -14.03 -6.97 12.23
N ILE A 3 -14.12 -5.74 12.72
CA ILE A 3 -14.27 -4.54 11.90
C ILE A 3 -13.02 -4.50 11.03
N ARG A 4 -13.17 -4.83 9.74
CA ARG A 4 -12.16 -4.45 8.75
C ARG A 4 -12.07 -2.94 8.85
N LEU A 5 -10.86 -2.38 8.94
CA LEU A 5 -10.69 -0.96 8.61
C LEU A 5 -11.32 -0.82 7.22
N PRO A 6 -12.46 -0.11 7.10
CA PRO A 6 -12.95 0.20 5.79
C PRO A 6 -11.76 0.88 5.12
N ILE A 7 -11.54 0.62 3.83
CA ILE A 7 -10.82 1.57 2.99
C ILE A 7 -11.77 2.78 2.85
N ASP A 8 -12.21 3.33 3.98
CA ASP A 8 -12.93 4.56 4.06
C ASP A 8 -11.88 5.57 3.67
N ASN A 9 -12.21 6.32 2.63
CA ASN A 9 -11.41 7.42 2.12
C ASN A 9 -10.86 8.32 3.24
N ASN A 10 -11.45 8.33 4.45
CA ASN A 10 -10.95 9.04 5.62
C ASN A 10 -9.46 8.80 5.95
N PHE A 11 -8.92 7.57 5.90
CA PHE A 11 -7.49 7.38 6.19
C PHE A 11 -6.62 8.05 5.11
N PHE A 12 -7.02 7.93 3.84
CA PHE A 12 -6.30 8.52 2.72
C PHE A 12 -6.55 10.02 2.55
N LYS A 13 -7.55 10.61 3.23
CA LYS A 13 -7.74 12.08 3.28
C LYS A 13 -6.54 12.78 3.93
N GLU A 14 -5.80 12.09 4.79
CA GLU A 14 -4.56 12.60 5.40
C GLU A 14 -3.40 12.62 4.39
N PHE A 15 -3.48 11.81 3.33
CA PHE A 15 -2.47 11.69 2.28
C PHE A 15 -2.99 12.29 0.97
N GLN A 16 -3.16 13.61 0.96
CA GLN A 16 -3.64 14.39 -0.18
C GLN A 16 -2.81 14.17 -1.45
N PHE A 17 -1.51 13.88 -1.34
CA PHE A 17 -0.67 13.62 -2.51
C PHE A 17 -1.11 12.39 -3.32
N LEU A 18 -1.85 11.45 -2.70
CA LEU A 18 -2.33 10.24 -3.34
C LEU A 18 -3.55 10.47 -4.23
N ASP A 19 -4.33 11.54 -4.00
CA ASP A 19 -5.56 11.80 -4.74
C ASP A 19 -5.22 12.17 -6.21
N PRO A 20 -5.76 11.46 -7.21
CA PRO A 20 -5.54 11.78 -8.63
C PRO A 20 -5.92 13.22 -8.98
N LYS A 21 -6.95 13.78 -8.33
CA LYS A 21 -7.44 15.14 -8.58
C LYS A 21 -6.51 16.21 -8.03
N ILE A 22 -5.73 15.89 -7.00
CA ILE A 22 -4.72 16.79 -6.41
C ILE A 22 -3.40 16.60 -7.16
N CYS A 23 -3.02 15.35 -7.43
CA CYS A 23 -1.81 15.01 -8.15
C CYS A 23 -1.82 15.56 -9.59
N LEU A 24 -2.95 15.60 -10.29
CA LEU A 24 -3.03 16.12 -11.67
C LEU A 24 -3.47 17.59 -11.76
N ASP A 25 -3.45 18.33 -10.66
CA ASP A 25 -3.86 19.74 -10.61
C ASP A 25 -2.70 20.63 -10.11
N PRO A 26 -2.10 21.47 -10.97
CA PRO A 26 -0.94 22.27 -10.61
C PRO A 26 -1.23 23.26 -9.46
N THR A 27 -2.48 23.70 -9.29
CA THR A 27 -2.85 24.68 -8.27
C THR A 27 -2.96 24.06 -6.88
N LYS A 28 -3.42 22.81 -6.79
CA LYS A 28 -3.65 22.12 -5.51
C LYS A 28 -2.38 21.54 -4.92
N ARG A 29 -1.38 21.28 -5.75
CA ARG A 29 -0.08 20.72 -5.36
C ARG A 29 0.69 21.58 -4.36
N SER A 30 0.58 22.91 -4.44
CA SER A 30 1.25 23.82 -3.49
C SER A 30 0.67 23.74 -2.08
N MET A 31 -0.56 23.23 -1.94
CA MET A 31 -1.22 23.05 -0.64
C MET A 31 -0.89 21.71 0.03
N VAL A 32 -0.22 20.79 -0.69
CA VAL A 32 0.11 19.44 -0.21
C VAL A 32 1.29 19.50 0.76
N THR A 33 1.01 19.32 2.06
CA THR A 33 2.03 19.33 3.13
C THR A 33 2.51 17.93 3.53
N ASP A 34 1.80 16.89 3.12
CA ASP A 34 2.01 15.49 3.48
C ASP A 34 3.14 14.82 2.68
N LEU A 35 3.35 15.20 1.42
CA LEU A 35 4.42 14.60 0.59
C LEU A 35 5.83 14.77 1.20
N PRO A 36 6.26 15.97 1.66
CA PRO A 36 7.55 16.14 2.31
C PRO A 36 7.74 15.28 3.56
N LEU A 37 6.71 15.19 4.41
CA LEU A 37 6.73 14.40 5.65
C LEU A 37 6.83 12.90 5.36
N THR A 38 6.01 12.43 4.42
CA THR A 38 5.96 11.02 4.02
C THR A 38 7.29 10.60 3.40
N ARG A 39 7.86 11.43 2.55
CA ARG A 39 9.17 11.21 1.94
C ARG A 39 10.31 11.18 2.96
N ALA A 40 10.27 12.05 3.97
CA ALA A 40 11.24 12.01 5.06
C ALA A 40 11.15 10.70 5.86
N LYS A 41 9.93 10.22 6.11
CA LYS A 41 9.67 8.98 6.85
C LYS A 41 10.14 7.73 6.11
N PHE A 42 10.00 7.69 4.79
CA PHE A 42 10.38 6.54 3.94
C PHE A 42 11.71 6.71 3.19
N GLN A 43 12.58 7.61 3.67
CA GLN A 43 13.86 7.94 3.03
C GLN A 43 14.81 6.76 2.80
N ASN A 44 14.64 5.66 3.54
CA ASN A 44 15.48 4.47 3.41
C ASN A 44 15.08 3.61 2.20
N PHE A 45 13.88 3.81 1.66
CA PHE A 45 13.31 3.01 0.57
C PHE A 45 13.21 3.77 -0.75
N ILE A 46 13.30 5.10 -0.71
CA ILE A 46 13.15 5.98 -1.88
C ILE A 46 14.17 7.11 -1.87
N ASP A 47 14.55 7.57 -3.06
CA ASP A 47 15.33 8.79 -3.21
C ASP A 47 14.41 10.02 -3.05
N LYS A 48 14.72 10.86 -2.06
CA LYS A 48 13.91 12.03 -1.72
C LYS A 48 13.84 13.07 -2.84
N ASN A 49 14.93 13.29 -3.54
CA ASN A 49 14.97 14.36 -4.54
C ASN A 49 14.29 13.88 -5.81
N LYS A 50 14.59 12.65 -6.24
CA LYS A 50 13.94 12.03 -7.38
C LYS A 50 12.44 11.88 -7.20
N ALA A 51 11.95 11.53 -6.00
CA ALA A 51 10.52 11.45 -5.75
C ALA A 51 9.78 12.78 -5.99
N VAL A 52 10.42 13.93 -5.75
CA VAL A 52 9.84 15.26 -6.02
C VAL A 52 9.86 15.57 -7.51
N GLU A 53 10.99 15.31 -8.15
CA GLU A 53 11.17 15.48 -9.59
C GLU A 53 10.13 14.66 -10.35
N GLU A 54 10.06 13.36 -10.09
CA GLU A 54 9.07 12.43 -10.66
C GLU A 54 7.64 12.90 -10.38
N TRP A 55 7.36 13.37 -9.16
CA TRP A 55 6.04 13.91 -8.85
C TRP A 55 5.70 15.09 -9.75
N CYS A 56 6.61 16.04 -9.94
CA CYS A 56 6.45 17.17 -10.88
C CYS A 56 6.28 16.73 -12.33
N GLU A 57 7.05 15.73 -12.78
CA GLU A 57 6.99 15.19 -14.14
C GLU A 57 5.61 14.62 -14.51
N ILE A 58 4.88 14.04 -13.55
CA ILE A 58 3.53 13.48 -13.78
C ILE A 58 2.60 14.48 -14.47
N LEU A 59 2.71 15.79 -14.20
CA LEU A 59 1.83 16.80 -14.80
C LEU A 59 1.99 16.91 -16.32
N TYR A 60 3.20 16.67 -16.81
CA TYR A 60 3.57 16.89 -18.20
C TYR A 60 3.71 15.59 -18.99
N PHE A 61 3.75 14.45 -18.28
CA PHE A 61 3.93 13.14 -18.91
C PHE A 61 2.70 12.66 -19.69
N TYR A 62 1.50 13.08 -19.28
CA TYR A 62 0.24 12.58 -19.85
C TYR A 62 -0.47 13.62 -20.71
N SER A 63 -1.11 13.18 -21.80
CA SER A 63 -1.96 14.05 -22.62
C SER A 63 -3.28 14.40 -21.90
N ASN A 64 -3.93 15.49 -22.30
CA ASN A 64 -5.20 15.96 -21.69
C ASN A 64 -6.29 14.87 -21.62
N GLU A 65 -6.43 14.05 -22.66
CA GLU A 65 -7.37 12.93 -22.68
C GLU A 65 -7.05 11.84 -21.65
N GLN A 66 -5.76 11.54 -21.46
CA GLN A 66 -5.29 10.58 -20.47
C GLN A 66 -5.49 11.12 -19.05
N VAL A 67 -5.21 12.40 -18.84
CA VAL A 67 -5.46 13.09 -17.56
C VAL A 67 -6.93 13.01 -17.15
N LEU A 68 -7.87 13.18 -18.09
CA LEU A 68 -9.30 13.04 -17.81
C LEU A 68 -9.67 11.61 -17.39
N LYS A 69 -9.10 10.59 -18.05
CA LYS A 69 -9.30 9.18 -17.68
C LYS A 69 -8.73 8.90 -16.29
N LEU A 70 -7.50 9.34 -16.03
CA LEU A 70 -6.78 9.15 -14.76
C LEU A 70 -7.50 9.83 -13.58
N LYS A 71 -8.08 11.02 -13.78
CA LYS A 71 -8.86 11.73 -12.74
C LYS A 71 -10.11 10.99 -12.28
N ASN A 72 -10.64 10.09 -13.11
CA ASN A 72 -11.85 9.32 -12.81
C ASN A 72 -11.56 7.94 -12.20
N LEU A 73 -10.29 7.53 -12.12
CA LEU A 73 -9.90 6.27 -11.48
C LEU A 73 -9.96 6.39 -9.96
N ASP A 74 -10.06 5.23 -9.31
CA ASP A 74 -9.84 5.08 -7.88
C ASP A 74 -8.36 5.32 -7.54
N ILE A 75 -8.06 5.66 -6.28
CA ILE A 75 -6.69 5.95 -5.84
C ILE A 75 -5.74 4.78 -6.18
N PRO A 76 -6.05 3.51 -5.85
CA PRO A 76 -5.19 2.38 -6.22
C PRO A 76 -5.02 2.21 -7.73
N GLY A 77 -6.11 2.27 -8.51
CA GLY A 77 -6.06 2.12 -9.96
C GLY A 77 -5.24 3.22 -10.64
N PHE A 78 -5.36 4.46 -10.17
CA PHE A 78 -4.53 5.57 -10.64
C PHE A 78 -3.03 5.27 -10.48
N TRP A 79 -2.58 4.92 -9.27
CA TRP A 79 -1.16 4.65 -9.02
C TRP A 79 -0.65 3.38 -9.72
N GLN A 80 -1.54 2.42 -10.04
CA GLN A 80 -1.20 1.29 -10.89
C GLN A 80 -0.90 1.72 -12.33
N GLU A 81 -1.69 2.64 -12.90
CA GLU A 81 -1.45 3.19 -14.24
C GLU A 81 -0.18 4.05 -14.26
N ILE A 82 0.03 4.90 -13.26
CA ILE A 82 1.27 5.70 -13.17
C ILE A 82 2.51 4.80 -13.10
N ASN A 83 2.44 3.67 -12.40
CA ASN A 83 3.54 2.72 -12.29
C ASN A 83 3.82 1.94 -13.59
N LYS A 84 2.94 2.00 -14.59
CA LYS A 84 3.19 1.43 -15.93
C LYS A 84 3.95 2.39 -16.84
N ALA A 85 4.11 3.66 -16.44
CA ALA A 85 4.85 4.65 -17.21
C ALA A 85 6.33 4.24 -17.34
N LYS A 86 6.72 3.99 -18.59
CA LYS A 86 8.09 3.68 -18.99
C LYS A 86 8.61 4.80 -19.88
N ASP A 87 9.92 5.04 -19.85
CA ASP A 87 10.53 5.91 -20.83
C ASP A 87 10.55 5.25 -22.21
N PHE A 88 10.35 6.01 -23.28
CA PHE A 88 10.38 5.49 -24.65
C PHE A 88 11.80 5.01 -25.05
N SER A 89 12.82 5.55 -24.38
CA SER A 89 14.24 5.30 -24.67
C SER A 89 14.84 4.13 -23.86
N SER A 90 14.24 3.78 -22.72
CA SER A 90 14.75 2.73 -21.86
C SER A 90 13.61 2.01 -21.16
N ASP A 91 13.68 0.68 -21.05
CA ASP A 91 12.68 -0.16 -20.35
C ASP A 91 12.65 0.08 -18.82
N ILE A 92 13.18 1.22 -18.38
CA ILE A 92 13.28 1.65 -16.98
C ILE A 92 12.01 2.43 -16.63
N LEU A 93 11.45 2.11 -15.46
CA LEU A 93 10.29 2.81 -14.91
C LEU A 93 10.67 4.24 -14.54
N LYS A 94 10.06 5.21 -15.22
CA LYS A 94 10.41 6.64 -15.08
C LYS A 94 9.97 7.23 -13.73
N LEU A 95 8.89 6.70 -13.16
CA LEU A 95 8.23 7.23 -11.95
C LEU A 95 8.36 6.28 -10.75
N SER A 96 9.51 5.61 -10.64
CA SER A 96 9.70 4.49 -9.71
C SER A 96 9.67 4.89 -8.23
N ASN A 97 10.24 6.03 -7.86
CA ASN A 97 10.34 6.47 -6.46
C ASN A 97 8.99 6.94 -5.93
N ILE A 98 8.28 7.78 -6.69
CA ILE A 98 6.96 8.27 -6.28
C ILE A 98 5.92 7.15 -6.25
N CYS A 99 5.97 6.21 -7.20
CA CYS A 99 5.10 5.03 -7.18
C CYS A 99 5.41 4.10 -6.01
N THR A 100 6.69 3.93 -5.65
CA THR A 100 7.09 3.13 -4.48
C THR A 100 6.58 3.79 -3.20
N LEU A 101 6.71 5.11 -3.07
CA LEU A 101 6.16 5.86 -1.94
C LEU A 101 4.65 5.68 -1.84
N ALA A 102 3.92 5.84 -2.95
CA ALA A 102 2.48 5.67 -2.97
C ALA A 102 2.06 4.24 -2.57
N LYS A 103 2.73 3.21 -3.10
CA LYS A 103 2.49 1.81 -2.73
C LYS A 103 2.73 1.53 -1.25
N LEU A 104 3.81 2.09 -0.68
CA LEU A 104 4.10 1.95 0.75
C LEU A 104 2.95 2.50 1.59
N VAL A 105 2.49 3.72 1.29
CA VAL A 105 1.37 4.35 2.02
C VAL A 105 0.07 3.58 1.83
N LEU A 106 -0.26 3.16 0.60
CA LEU A 106 -1.46 2.37 0.29
C LEU A 106 -1.45 1.00 0.97
N SER A 107 -0.28 0.44 1.27
CA SER A 107 -0.14 -0.84 1.96
C SER A 107 -0.28 -0.75 3.48
N LEU A 108 -0.15 0.44 4.08
CA LEU A 108 -0.17 0.63 5.54
C LEU A 108 -1.43 0.07 6.21
N PRO A 109 -2.66 0.33 5.73
CA PRO A 109 -3.86 -0.20 6.37
C PRO A 109 -3.90 -1.73 6.33
N HIS A 110 -3.42 -2.33 5.25
CA HIS A 110 -3.41 -3.78 5.07
C HIS A 110 -2.37 -4.47 5.98
N ILE A 111 -1.18 -3.87 6.10
CA ILE A 111 -0.12 -4.37 6.99
C ILE A 111 -0.58 -4.30 8.45
N ASN A 112 -1.18 -3.19 8.87
CA ASN A 112 -1.71 -3.06 10.23
C ASN A 112 -2.78 -4.11 10.54
N ALA A 113 -3.76 -4.29 9.64
CA ALA A 113 -4.81 -5.29 9.82
C ALA A 113 -4.26 -6.74 9.86
N SER A 114 -3.21 -7.02 9.09
CA SER A 114 -2.53 -8.32 9.11
C SER A 114 -1.79 -8.55 10.43
N ALA A 115 -1.12 -7.53 10.96
CA ALA A 115 -0.46 -7.58 12.25
C ALA A 115 -1.49 -7.80 13.39
N GLU A 116 -2.58 -7.04 13.41
CA GLU A 116 -3.68 -7.21 14.38
C GLU A 116 -4.28 -8.62 14.36
N ARG A 117 -4.44 -9.23 13.18
CA ARG A 117 -4.90 -10.62 13.05
C ARG A 117 -3.93 -11.60 13.72
N ILE A 118 -2.63 -11.43 13.48
CA ILE A 118 -1.59 -12.27 14.09
C ILE A 118 -1.61 -12.09 15.62
N PHE A 119 -1.69 -10.85 16.10
CA PHE A 119 -1.77 -10.56 17.54
C PHE A 119 -3.05 -11.12 18.19
N SER A 120 -4.19 -11.08 17.50
CA SER A 120 -5.42 -11.72 18.00
C SER A 120 -5.26 -13.23 18.14
N VAL A 121 -4.63 -13.90 17.15
CA VAL A 121 -4.34 -15.33 17.23
C VAL A 121 -3.38 -15.64 18.38
N LEU A 122 -2.32 -14.84 18.52
CA LEU A 122 -1.37 -14.96 19.63
C LEU A 122 -2.06 -14.81 20.99
N ASN A 123 -2.94 -13.82 21.12
CA ASN A 123 -3.66 -13.57 22.36
C ASN A 123 -4.60 -14.74 22.69
N ASP A 124 -5.34 -15.27 21.70
CA ASP A 124 -6.19 -16.45 21.89
C ASP A 124 -5.39 -17.70 22.32
N VAL A 125 -4.21 -17.93 21.73
CA VAL A 125 -3.31 -19.03 22.09
C VAL A 125 -2.76 -18.87 23.51
N LYS A 126 -2.35 -17.66 23.90
CA LYS A 126 -1.78 -17.37 25.22
C LYS A 126 -2.82 -17.32 26.35
N THR A 127 -3.99 -16.74 26.11
CA THR A 127 -4.98 -16.43 27.18
C THR A 127 -6.11 -17.45 27.29
N LYS A 128 -6.73 -17.87 26.17
CA LYS A 128 -7.97 -18.67 26.23
C LYS A 128 -7.75 -20.16 26.44
N LYS A 129 -6.64 -20.73 25.97
CA LYS A 129 -6.38 -22.18 26.10
C LYS A 129 -5.68 -22.59 27.39
N ARG A 130 -5.25 -21.66 28.26
CA ARG A 130 -4.48 -21.92 29.51
C ARG A 130 -3.34 -22.95 29.40
N ASN A 131 -2.90 -23.29 28.19
CA ASN A 131 -1.64 -23.96 27.98
C ASN A 131 -0.60 -22.85 27.98
N ARG A 132 0.19 -22.77 29.05
CA ARG A 132 1.35 -21.90 29.13
C ARG A 132 2.42 -22.44 28.16
N LEU A 133 2.12 -22.40 26.87
CA LEU A 133 2.99 -22.82 25.78
C LEU A 133 4.20 -21.89 25.81
N GLY A 134 5.41 -22.46 25.83
CA GLY A 134 6.63 -21.68 25.73
C GLY A 134 6.65 -20.85 24.46
N ASP A 135 7.40 -19.74 24.45
CA ASP A 135 7.40 -18.79 23.32
C ASP A 135 7.77 -19.45 21.99
N ASN A 136 8.64 -20.46 22.00
CA ASN A 136 8.98 -21.26 20.82
C ASN A 136 7.77 -21.99 20.22
N THR A 137 6.93 -22.59 21.08
CA THR A 137 5.73 -23.31 20.65
C THR A 137 4.64 -22.35 20.18
N VAL A 138 4.50 -21.20 20.84
CA VAL A 138 3.57 -20.15 20.39
C VAL A 138 3.98 -19.59 19.03
N ASN A 139 5.27 -19.36 18.81
CA ASN A 139 5.79 -18.90 17.52
C ASN A 139 5.54 -19.93 16.41
N ALA A 140 5.86 -21.20 16.67
CA ALA A 140 5.61 -22.28 15.71
C ALA A 140 4.12 -22.42 15.35
N VAL A 141 3.22 -22.43 16.34
CA VAL A 141 1.77 -22.51 16.13
C VAL A 141 1.24 -21.30 15.34
N THR A 142 1.77 -20.11 15.61
CA THR A 142 1.36 -18.88 14.93
C THR A 142 1.81 -18.86 13.49
N MET A 143 3.07 -19.25 13.23
CA MET A 143 3.61 -19.38 11.88
C MET A 143 2.78 -20.38 11.05
N ILE A 144 2.57 -21.59 11.59
CA ILE A 144 1.77 -22.64 10.95
C ILE A 144 0.35 -22.14 10.63
N ARG A 145 -0.32 -21.50 11.59
CA ARG A 145 -1.68 -20.96 11.38
C ARG A 145 -1.72 -19.86 10.32
N SER A 146 -0.72 -18.97 10.28
CA SER A 146 -0.63 -17.94 9.24
C SER A 146 -0.45 -18.57 7.85
N SER A 147 0.43 -19.58 7.73
CA SER A 147 0.70 -20.28 6.46
C SER A 147 -0.54 -20.97 5.88
N PHE A 148 -1.45 -21.45 6.73
CA PHE A 148 -2.71 -22.06 6.29
C PHE A 148 -3.80 -21.04 5.92
N GLN A 149 -3.71 -19.80 6.41
CA GLN A 149 -4.66 -18.73 6.07
C GLN A 149 -4.35 -18.07 4.71
N ASP A 150 -3.09 -18.09 4.26
CA ASP A 150 -2.65 -17.48 2.99
C ASP A 150 -2.88 -18.38 1.76
N LYS A 151 -3.29 -19.63 1.93
CA LYS A 151 -3.65 -20.52 0.81
C LYS A 151 -5.15 -20.42 0.54
N PRO A 152 -5.60 -19.87 -0.61
CA PRO A 152 -6.98 -20.08 -1.05
C PRO A 152 -7.17 -21.58 -1.26
N ASN A 153 -8.12 -22.17 -0.53
CA ASN A 153 -8.57 -23.56 -0.61
C ASN A 153 -8.26 -24.25 -1.95
N LYS A 154 -7.09 -24.87 -2.05
CA LYS A 154 -6.75 -25.87 -3.08
C LYS A 154 -6.43 -27.19 -2.38
N CYS A 155 -7.41 -27.69 -1.64
CA CYS A 155 -7.47 -29.11 -1.33
C CYS A 155 -8.71 -29.66 -2.01
N LYS A 156 -8.58 -30.03 -3.30
CA LYS A 156 -9.43 -31.08 -3.84
C LYS A 156 -8.98 -32.35 -3.14
N LEU A 157 -9.82 -32.88 -2.26
CA LEU A 157 -9.72 -34.25 -1.80
C LEU A 157 -9.78 -35.13 -3.06
N GLN A 158 -8.66 -35.74 -3.44
CA GLN A 158 -8.69 -36.92 -4.31
C GLN A 158 -9.16 -38.07 -3.43
N SER A 159 -10.46 -38.34 -3.47
CA SER A 159 -11.03 -39.62 -3.10
C SER A 159 -10.66 -40.63 -4.19
N ASN A 160 -9.76 -41.55 -3.87
CA ASN A 160 -9.71 -42.85 -4.51
C ASN A 160 -10.79 -43.74 -3.91
#